data_AF-A0A2P2BYA3-F1
#
_entry.id   AF-A0A2P2BYA3-F1
#
_cell.length_a   1.000
_cell.length_b   1.000
_cell.length_c   1.000
_cell.angle_alpha   90.00
_cell.angle_beta   90.00
_cell.angle_gamma   90.00
#
_symmetry.space_group_name_H-M   'P 1'
#
loop_
_entity.id
_entity.type
_entity.pdbx_description
1 polymer ?
#
loop_
_entity_poly.entity_id
_entity_poly.type
_entity_poly.pdbx_seq_one_letter_code
_entity_poly.pdbx_strand_id
1 'polypeptide(L)'
;MSSTSVGTMKWQRDRWRRWSGLRWASATHSIHPERLRSRIPLEQDVPISGDQRERILAKAVDDEVLGGARVVHRSGQGVILGYQRKINHLGHFLMTLVTGGLWGFVWVALVATRKEERVRLDVDAWGNVWPVAGKK
;
A
#
# COMPACT_ATOMS: atom_id res chain seq x y z
N MET A 1 -10.94 22.81 -11.21
CA MET A 1 -10.35 21.80 -10.29
C MET A 1 -9.64 20.76 -11.15
N SER A 2 -8.31 20.72 -11.15
CA SER A 2 -7.57 19.70 -11.92
C SER A 2 -7.78 18.32 -11.28
N SER A 3 -8.55 17.44 -11.93
CA SER A 3 -8.69 16.05 -11.50
C SER A 3 -7.33 15.36 -11.65
N THR A 4 -6.67 15.07 -10.54
CA THR A 4 -5.40 14.33 -10.57
C THR A 4 -5.70 12.89 -10.95
N SER A 5 -5.20 12.45 -12.11
CA SER A 5 -5.37 11.06 -12.56
C SER A 5 -4.49 10.12 -11.74
N VAL A 6 -4.95 8.89 -11.52
CA VAL A 6 -4.15 7.83 -10.91
C VAL A 6 -2.87 7.67 -11.72
N GLY A 7 -1.73 7.66 -11.04
CA GLY A 7 -0.43 7.56 -11.66
C GLY A 7 0.30 8.88 -11.89
N THR A 8 -0.36 10.04 -11.68
CA THR A 8 0.30 11.35 -11.73
C THR A 8 1.48 11.38 -10.76
N MET A 9 2.64 11.84 -11.22
CA MET A 9 3.85 12.01 -10.41
C MET A 9 3.97 13.45 -9.90
N LYS A 10 4.47 13.60 -8.67
CA LYS A 10 4.79 14.90 -8.07
C LYS A 10 6.03 14.80 -7.19
N TRP A 11 6.95 15.74 -7.39
CA TRP A 11 8.06 15.95 -6.50
C TRP A 11 7.58 16.60 -5.20
N GLN A 12 7.78 15.94 -4.05
CA GLN A 12 7.34 16.47 -2.76
C GLN A 12 8.24 15.97 -1.63
N ARG A 13 8.71 16.89 -0.76
CA ARG A 13 9.55 16.58 0.40
C ARG A 13 10.77 15.75 -0.01
N ASP A 14 11.48 16.24 -1.02
CA ASP A 14 12.73 15.65 -1.52
C ASP A 14 12.61 14.23 -2.12
N ARG A 15 11.38 13.82 -2.47
CA ARG A 15 11.16 12.53 -3.11
C ARG A 15 10.02 12.58 -4.13
N TRP A 16 10.09 11.71 -5.13
CA TRP A 16 8.96 11.45 -6.03
C TRP A 16 7.83 10.73 -5.29
N ARG A 17 6.60 11.19 -5.53
CA ARG A 17 5.37 10.56 -5.05
C ARG A 17 4.40 10.39 -6.20
N ARG A 18 3.66 9.28 -6.20
CA ARG A 18 2.65 8.95 -7.20
C ARG A 18 1.26 9.06 -6.60
N TRP A 19 0.32 9.65 -7.33
CA TRP A 19 -1.07 9.71 -6.92
C TRP A 19 -1.70 8.32 -7.00
N SER A 20 -2.07 7.78 -5.84
CA SER A 20 -2.68 6.44 -5.72
C SER A 20 -4.18 6.40 -6.02
N GLY A 21 -4.81 7.55 -6.25
CA GLY A 21 -6.28 7.71 -6.31
C GLY A 21 -6.91 8.16 -4.99
N LEU A 22 -6.20 7.99 -3.86
CA LEU A 22 -6.64 8.47 -2.54
C LEU A 22 -5.66 9.47 -1.92
N ARG A 23 -4.35 9.21 -2.09
CA ARG A 23 -3.27 10.02 -1.52
C ARG A 23 -2.04 10.02 -2.43
N TRP A 24 -1.17 11.01 -2.22
CA TRP A 24 0.21 10.94 -2.70
C TRP A 24 0.94 9.85 -1.93
N ALA A 25 1.43 8.83 -2.62
CA ALA A 25 2.14 7.71 -2.02
C ALA A 25 3.59 7.65 -2.51
N SER A 26 4.49 7.18 -1.64
CA SER A 26 5.84 6.81 -2.05
C SER A 26 5.84 5.40 -2.62
N ALA A 27 6.84 5.06 -3.42
CA ALA A 27 7.01 3.69 -3.89
C ALA A 27 7.20 2.76 -2.69
N THR A 28 6.52 1.62 -2.71
CA THR A 28 6.69 0.55 -1.73
C THR A 28 8.06 -0.12 -1.91
N HIS A 29 8.42 -0.34 -3.17
CA HIS A 29 9.70 -0.94 -3.56
C HIS A 29 10.24 -0.22 -4.79
N SER A 30 11.56 -0.13 -4.91
CA SER A 30 12.22 0.41 -6.11
C SER A 30 13.54 -0.32 -6.30
N ILE A 31 13.85 -0.67 -7.54
CA ILE A 31 15.15 -1.22 -7.91
C ILE A 31 16.29 -0.21 -7.75
N HIS A 32 15.96 1.09 -7.85
CA HIS A 32 16.90 2.20 -7.85
C HIS A 32 16.39 3.30 -6.90
N PRO A 33 16.41 3.05 -5.57
CA PRO A 33 15.83 3.96 -4.58
C PRO A 33 16.46 5.35 -4.58
N GLU A 34 17.71 5.47 -5.05
CA GLU A 34 18.41 6.74 -5.27
C GLU A 34 17.67 7.65 -6.27
N ARG A 35 17.00 7.07 -7.28
CA ARG A 35 16.28 7.84 -8.31
C ARG A 35 15.02 8.50 -7.79
N LEU A 36 14.38 7.88 -6.80
CA LEU A 36 13.24 8.49 -6.11
C LEU A 36 13.62 9.78 -5.37
N ARG A 37 14.92 10.00 -5.11
CA ARG A 37 15.49 11.21 -4.50
C ARG A 37 16.14 12.15 -5.52
N SER A 38 16.13 11.80 -6.81
CA SER A 38 16.59 12.69 -7.86
C SER A 38 15.45 13.57 -8.34
N ARG A 39 15.73 14.85 -8.63
CA ARG A 39 14.75 15.75 -9.27
C ARG A 39 14.51 15.43 -10.74
N ILE A 40 15.30 14.53 -11.32
CA ILE A 40 15.12 14.06 -12.69
C ILE A 40 13.82 13.24 -12.75
N PRO A 41 12.92 13.51 -13.71
CA PRO A 41 11.72 12.71 -13.94
C PRO A 41 12.07 11.24 -14.21
N LEU A 42 11.36 10.33 -13.53
CA LEU A 42 11.59 8.89 -13.63
C LEU A 42 11.35 8.38 -15.06
N GLU A 43 10.53 9.08 -15.83
CA GLU A 43 10.14 8.72 -17.19
C GLU A 43 11.30 8.76 -18.19
N GLN A 44 12.41 9.43 -17.84
CA GLN A 44 13.57 9.60 -18.72
C GLN A 44 14.48 8.36 -18.77
N ASP A 45 14.30 7.42 -17.85
CA ASP A 45 15.12 6.21 -17.79
C ASP A 45 14.71 5.16 -18.82
N VAL A 46 15.66 4.28 -19.12
CA VAL A 46 15.42 3.10 -19.97
C VAL A 46 14.39 2.18 -19.30
N PRO A 47 13.29 1.84 -19.98
CA PRO A 47 12.30 0.92 -19.44
C PRO A 47 12.89 -0.48 -19.22
N ILE A 48 12.49 -1.12 -18.13
CA ILE A 48 12.83 -2.52 -17.85
C ILE A 48 11.87 -3.48 -18.56
N SER A 49 12.31 -4.72 -18.79
CA SER A 49 11.52 -5.74 -19.48
C SER A 49 10.30 -6.20 -18.67
N GLY A 50 9.31 -6.79 -19.34
CA GLY A 50 8.12 -7.35 -18.69
C GLY A 50 8.47 -8.37 -17.61
N ASP A 51 9.35 -9.32 -17.92
CA ASP A 51 9.78 -10.34 -16.96
C ASP A 51 10.52 -9.74 -15.76
N GLN A 52 11.30 -8.67 -15.96
CA GLN A 52 11.94 -7.95 -14.86
C GLN A 52 10.88 -7.30 -13.96
N ARG A 53 9.86 -6.66 -14.53
CA ARG A 53 8.75 -6.05 -13.78
C ARG A 53 8.01 -7.08 -12.95
N GLU A 54 7.72 -8.26 -13.52
CA GLU A 54 7.04 -9.33 -12.81
C GLU A 54 7.87 -9.84 -11.62
N ARG A 55 9.18 -10.04 -11.80
CA ARG A 55 10.08 -10.45 -10.71
C ARG A 55 10.14 -9.42 -9.57
N ILE A 56 10.20 -8.13 -9.91
CA ILE A 56 10.22 -7.06 -8.91
C ILE A 56 8.89 -6.98 -8.16
N LEU A 57 7.77 -7.10 -8.89
CA LEU A 57 6.45 -7.11 -8.29
C LEU A 57 6.26 -8.32 -7.36
N ALA A 58 6.72 -9.50 -7.78
CA ALA A 58 6.67 -10.71 -6.96
C ALA A 58 7.46 -10.52 -5.66
N LYS A 59 8.70 -10.00 -5.75
CA LYS A 59 9.52 -9.71 -4.57
C LYS A 59 8.83 -8.71 -3.61
N ALA A 60 8.27 -7.63 -4.15
CA ALA A 60 7.57 -6.64 -3.31
C ALA A 60 6.31 -7.24 -2.65
N VAL A 61 5.62 -8.15 -3.34
CA VAL A 61 4.48 -8.87 -2.76
C VAL A 61 4.95 -9.81 -1.65
N ASP A 62 6.05 -10.54 -1.84
CA ASP A 62 6.60 -11.43 -0.82
C ASP A 62 6.99 -10.66 0.44
N ASP A 63 7.68 -9.51 0.29
CA ASP A 63 8.04 -8.63 1.40
C ASP A 63 6.80 -8.17 2.19
N GLU A 64 5.73 -7.79 1.50
CA GLU A 64 4.47 -7.37 2.14
C GLU A 64 3.72 -8.53 2.81
N VAL A 65 3.74 -9.72 2.21
CA VAL A 65 3.14 -10.92 2.80
C VAL A 65 3.89 -11.34 4.07
N LEU A 66 5.22 -11.28 4.07
CA LEU A 66 6.04 -11.46 5.28
C LEU A 66 5.71 -10.41 6.35
N GLY A 67 5.33 -9.20 5.94
CA GLY A 67 4.81 -8.14 6.81
C GLY A 67 3.39 -8.36 7.37
N GLY A 68 2.71 -9.45 6.96
CA GLY A 68 1.36 -9.80 7.39
C GLY A 68 0.24 -9.38 6.43
N ALA A 69 0.57 -8.97 5.20
CA ALA A 69 -0.42 -8.82 4.14
C ALA A 69 -0.86 -10.19 3.60
N ARG A 70 -2.04 -10.23 2.97
CA ARG A 70 -2.55 -11.41 2.27
C ARG A 70 -2.76 -11.07 0.80
N VAL A 71 -2.35 -11.93 -0.12
CA VAL A 71 -2.71 -11.79 -1.53
C VAL A 71 -4.20 -12.09 -1.70
N VAL A 72 -4.96 -11.08 -2.15
CA VAL A 72 -6.40 -11.18 -2.41
C VAL A 72 -6.66 -11.54 -3.87
N HIS A 73 -5.92 -10.92 -4.80
CA HIS A 73 -6.10 -11.14 -6.22
C HIS A 73 -4.83 -10.80 -7.01
N ARG A 74 -4.52 -11.56 -8.05
CA ARG A 74 -3.42 -11.28 -8.99
C ARG A 74 -4.01 -11.14 -10.39
N SER A 75 -3.67 -10.04 -11.06
CA SER A 75 -4.09 -9.71 -12.43
C SER A 75 -2.88 -9.28 -13.26
N GLY A 76 -3.01 -9.29 -14.59
CA GLY A 76 -1.94 -8.83 -15.48
C GLY A 76 -1.54 -7.35 -15.31
N GLN A 77 -2.33 -6.57 -14.57
CA GLN A 77 -2.04 -5.16 -14.28
C GLN A 77 -1.53 -4.91 -12.84
N GLY A 78 -1.33 -5.96 -12.03
CA GLY A 78 -0.86 -5.82 -10.65
C GLY A 78 -1.48 -6.81 -9.66
N VAL A 79 -1.06 -6.70 -8.39
CA VAL A 79 -1.47 -7.60 -7.30
C VAL A 79 -2.22 -6.82 -6.23
N ILE A 80 -3.41 -7.28 -5.85
CA ILE A 80 -4.19 -6.75 -4.75
C ILE A 80 -3.82 -7.47 -3.46
N LEU A 81 -3.35 -6.69 -2.49
CA LEU A 81 -3.05 -7.12 -1.14
C LEU A 81 -4.15 -6.66 -0.18
N GLY A 82 -4.50 -7.53 0.75
CA GLY A 82 -5.40 -7.29 1.87
C GLY A 82 -4.60 -7.17 3.16
N TYR A 83 -4.82 -6.09 3.89
CA TYR A 83 -4.23 -5.83 5.20
C TYR A 83 -5.32 -5.93 6.26
N GLN A 84 -5.05 -6.71 7.30
CA GLN A 84 -5.92 -6.74 8.46
C GLN A 84 -5.55 -5.61 9.42
N ARG A 85 -6.44 -4.63 9.60
CA ARG A 85 -6.20 -3.49 10.50
C ARG A 85 -5.96 -3.94 11.94
N LYS A 86 -4.77 -3.72 12.52
CA LYS A 86 -4.48 -4.16 13.90
C LYS A 86 -5.42 -3.48 14.90
N ILE A 87 -6.04 -4.26 15.78
CA ILE A 87 -6.88 -3.77 16.88
C ILE A 87 -6.01 -3.72 18.13
N ASN A 88 -6.07 -2.62 18.89
CA ASN A 88 -5.32 -2.51 20.15
C ASN A 88 -6.04 -3.28 21.27
N HIS A 89 -5.78 -4.58 21.36
CA HIS A 89 -6.41 -5.46 22.35
C HIS A 89 -6.14 -5.02 23.79
N LEU A 90 -4.96 -4.48 24.09
CA LEU A 90 -4.60 -4.03 25.45
C LEU A 90 -5.46 -2.85 25.89
N GLY A 91 -5.63 -1.85 25.02
CA GLY A 91 -6.47 -0.69 25.31
C GLY A 91 -7.93 -1.08 25.54
N HIS A 92 -8.46 -1.99 24.72
CA HIS A 92 -9.81 -2.51 24.91
C HIS A 92 -9.96 -3.31 26.20
N PHE A 93 -8.99 -4.16 26.54
CA PHE A 93 -9.00 -4.93 27.78
C PHE A 93 -9.03 -4.05 29.02
N LEU A 94 -8.19 -3.01 29.09
CA LEU A 94 -8.19 -2.06 30.21
C LEU A 94 -9.53 -1.33 30.35
N MET A 95 -10.12 -0.89 29.24
CA MET A 95 -11.45 -0.28 29.25
C MET A 95 -12.54 -1.26 29.69
N THR A 96 -12.44 -2.54 29.31
CA THR A 96 -13.35 -3.58 29.80
C THR A 96 -13.24 -3.75 31.32
N LEU A 97 -12.05 -3.70 31.90
CA LEU A 97 -11.88 -3.74 33.37
C LEU A 97 -12.47 -2.51 34.07
N VAL A 98 -12.14 -1.30 33.59
CA VAL A 98 -12.59 -0.04 34.20
C VAL A 98 -14.12 0.12 34.13
N THR A 99 -14.75 -0.40 33.08
CA THR A 99 -16.21 -0.32 32.89
C THR A 99 -16.97 -1.52 33.46
N GLY A 100 -16.32 -2.42 34.21
CA GLY A 100 -16.97 -3.60 34.79
C GLY A 100 -17.51 -4.59 33.76
N GLY A 101 -16.89 -4.67 32.58
CA GLY A 101 -17.29 -5.58 31.49
C GLY A 101 -18.16 -4.94 30.40
N LEU A 102 -18.77 -3.77 30.62
CA LEU A 102 -19.66 -3.14 29.66
C LEU A 102 -18.97 -2.82 28.32
N TRP A 103 -17.72 -2.37 28.37
CA TRP A 103 -16.94 -2.10 27.15
C TRP A 103 -16.60 -3.36 26.34
N GLY A 104 -16.70 -4.55 26.94
CA GLY A 104 -16.51 -5.82 26.25
C GLY A 104 -17.46 -5.98 25.05
N PHE A 105 -18.70 -5.52 25.15
CA PHE A 105 -19.66 -5.57 24.03
C PHE A 105 -19.21 -4.72 22.83
N VAL A 106 -18.73 -3.50 23.09
CA VAL A 106 -18.20 -2.59 22.06
C VAL A 106 -16.95 -3.21 21.42
N TRP A 107 -16.09 -3.82 22.24
CA TRP A 107 -14.88 -4.50 21.75
C TRP A 107 -15.23 -5.64 20.80
N VAL A 108 -16.17 -6.52 21.16
CA VAL A 108 -16.64 -7.61 20.29
C VAL A 108 -17.22 -7.06 18.98
N ALA A 109 -18.05 -6.02 19.03
CA ALA A 109 -18.61 -5.39 17.83
C ALA A 109 -17.53 -4.82 16.91
N LEU A 110 -16.47 -4.20 17.46
CA LEU A 110 -15.34 -3.68 16.69
C LEU A 110 -14.50 -4.79 16.03
N VAL A 111 -14.32 -5.92 16.72
CA VAL A 111 -13.64 -7.09 16.16
C VAL A 111 -14.47 -7.69 15.02
N ALA A 112 -15.79 -7.79 15.18
CA ALA A 112 -16.69 -8.33 14.17
C ALA A 112 -16.82 -7.43 12.93
N THR A 113 -16.73 -6.11 13.08
CA THR A 113 -16.84 -5.12 11.99
C THR A 113 -15.50 -4.73 11.36
N ARG A 114 -14.42 -5.46 11.69
CA ARG A 114 -13.08 -5.20 11.21
C ARG A 114 -13.02 -5.25 9.68
N LYS A 115 -12.73 -4.09 9.07
CA LYS A 115 -12.58 -3.99 7.62
C LYS A 115 -11.18 -4.40 7.19
N GLU A 116 -11.11 -5.18 6.11
CA GLU A 116 -9.88 -5.46 5.38
C GLU A 116 -9.55 -4.25 4.51
N GLU A 117 -8.34 -3.71 4.66
CA GLU A 117 -7.85 -2.64 3.80
C GLU A 117 -7.22 -3.27 2.55
N ARG A 118 -7.69 -2.89 1.37
CA ARG A 118 -7.19 -3.43 0.10
C ARG A 118 -6.35 -2.40 -0.65
N VAL A 119 -5.13 -2.77 -1.00
CA VAL A 119 -4.20 -1.95 -1.76
C VAL A 119 -3.72 -2.77 -2.96
N ARG A 120 -3.73 -2.17 -4.14
CA ARG A 120 -3.15 -2.78 -5.32
C ARG A 120 -1.72 -2.30 -5.49
N LEU A 121 -0.78 -3.22 -5.60
CA LEU A 121 0.58 -2.94 -6.04
C LEU A 121 0.65 -3.02 -7.56
N ASP A 122 1.21 -1.98 -8.15
CA ASP A 122 1.47 -1.88 -9.58
C ASP A 122 2.93 -1.50 -9.82
N VAL A 123 3.55 -2.07 -10.84
CA VAL A 123 4.95 -1.83 -11.18
C VAL A 123 5.01 -0.97 -12.43
N ASP A 124 5.70 0.17 -12.33
CA ASP A 124 5.86 1.05 -13.48
C ASP A 124 6.91 0.54 -14.47
N ALA A 125 7.08 1.29 -15.58
CA ALA A 125 8.01 0.90 -16.63
C ALA A 125 9.49 0.94 -16.21
N TRP A 126 9.80 1.57 -15.09
CA TRP A 126 11.15 1.86 -14.59
C TRP A 126 11.49 1.06 -13.32
N GLY A 127 10.63 0.10 -12.95
CA GLY A 127 10.89 -0.83 -11.85
C GLY A 127 10.58 -0.29 -10.46
N ASN A 128 9.71 0.71 -10.35
CA ASN A 128 9.17 1.15 -9.07
C ASN A 128 7.78 0.55 -8.85
N VAL A 129 7.58 0.00 -7.65
CA VAL A 129 6.30 -0.58 -7.21
C VAL A 129 5.54 0.47 -6.42
N TRP A 130 4.34 0.79 -6.88
CA TRP A 130 3.49 1.83 -6.33
C TRP A 130 2.20 1.26 -5.75
N PRO A 131 1.77 1.73 -4.57
CA PRO A 131 0.45 1.42 -4.07
C PRO A 131 -0.60 2.27 -4.79
N VAL A 132 -1.62 1.60 -5.29
CA VAL A 132 -2.83 2.16 -5.89
C VAL A 132 -4.01 1.79 -4.99
N ALA A 133 -4.89 2.75 -4.73
CA ALA A 133 -6.09 2.49 -3.94
C ALA A 133 -6.92 1.40 -4.63
N GLY A 134 -7.18 0.30 -3.92
CA GLY A 134 -8.12 -0.72 -4.40
C GLY A 134 -9.50 -0.09 -4.50
N LYS A 135 -10.22 -0.32 -5.61
CA LYS A 135 -11.66 -0.04 -5.64
C LYS A 135 -12.32 -0.90 -4.56
N LYS A 136 -13.13 -0.27 -3.70
CA LYS A 136 -13.91 -0.97 -2.67
C LYS A 136 -14.93 -1.90 -3.30
#